data_AF-A0A3D0RJQ7-F1
#
_entry.id   AF-A0A3D0RJQ7-F1
#
_cell.length_a   1.000
_cell.length_b   1.000
_cell.length_c   1.000
_cell.angle_alpha   90.00
_cell.angle_beta   90.00
_cell.angle_gamma   90.00
#
_symmetry.space_group_name_H-M   'P 1'
#
loop_
_entity.id
_entity.type
_entity.pdbx_description
1 polymer ?
#
loop_
_entity_poly.entity_id
_entity_poly.type
_entity_poly.pdbx_seq_one_letter_code
_entity_poly.pdbx_strand_id
1 'polypeptide(L)' 'DDRDALLADAQDTENPELSIDLETQTIRRPNGGEISFEIDPFRKKCLLEGLDDIGLTLEKSVSIDSFESARGADQPWL' A
#
# COMPACT_ATOMS: atom_id res chain seq x y z
N ASP A 1 -17.82 9.75 -17.19
CA ASP A 1 -17.01 9.93 -15.97
C ASP A 1 -15.95 8.84 -15.94
N ASP A 2 -14.77 9.06 -15.36
CA ASP A 2 -13.64 8.11 -15.43
C ASP A 2 -14.00 6.73 -14.84
N ARG A 3 -14.81 6.74 -13.78
CA ARG A 3 -15.37 5.54 -13.16
C ARG A 3 -16.18 4.70 -14.16
N ASP A 4 -17.06 5.34 -14.93
CA ASP A 4 -17.93 4.65 -15.87
C ASP A 4 -17.13 4.10 -17.07
N ALA A 5 -16.04 4.78 -17.46
CA ALA A 5 -15.12 4.30 -18.47
C ALA A 5 -14.38 3.04 -18.04
N LEU A 6 -13.90 3.00 -16.78
CA LEU A 6 -13.27 1.80 -16.21
C LEU A 6 -14.26 0.64 -16.04
N LEU A 7 -15.51 0.93 -15.67
CA LEU A 7 -16.57 -0.09 -15.61
C LEU A 7 -16.90 -0.67 -16.98
N ALA A 8 -16.90 0.16 -18.04
CA ALA A 8 -17.10 -0.31 -19.40
C ALA A 8 -15.95 -1.21 -19.87
N ASP A 9 -14.70 -0.83 -19.59
CA ASP A 9 -13.53 -1.66 -19.93
C ASP A 9 -13.56 -3.01 -19.19
N ALA A 10 -13.99 -3.03 -17.92
CA ALA A 10 -14.11 -4.25 -17.14
C ALA A 10 -15.24 -5.20 -17.64
N GLN A 11 -16.19 -4.68 -18.41
CA GLN A 11 -17.24 -5.47 -19.07
C GLN A 11 -16.81 -6.01 -20.44
N ASP A 12 -15.75 -5.44 -21.03
CA ASP A 12 -15.21 -5.92 -22.30
C ASP A 12 -14.48 -7.25 -22.08
N THR A 13 -14.98 -8.29 -22.76
CA THR A 13 -14.44 -9.65 -22.64
C THR A 13 -13.23 -9.89 -23.55
N GLU A 14 -13.02 -9.03 -24.55
CA GLU A 14 -11.91 -9.15 -25.51
C GLU A 14 -10.65 -8.48 -24.98
N ASN A 15 -10.76 -7.36 -24.26
CA ASN A 15 -9.62 -6.63 -23.70
C ASN A 15 -9.82 -6.21 -22.23
N PRO A 16 -9.85 -7.16 -21.28
CA PRO A 16 -10.18 -6.86 -19.88
C PRO A 16 -8.99 -6.33 -19.04
N GLU A 17 -7.77 -6.32 -19.59
CA GLU A 17 -6.57 -6.01 -18.81
C GLU A 17 -6.44 -4.51 -18.51
N LEU A 18 -6.39 -4.19 -17.22
CA LEU A 18 -6.07 -2.86 -16.70
C LEU A 18 -4.72 -2.92 -16.00
N SER A 19 -3.82 -1.99 -16.31
CA SER A 19 -2.54 -1.88 -15.59
C SER A 19 -2.62 -0.71 -14.62
N ILE A 20 -2.32 -0.97 -13.35
CA ILE A 20 -2.37 0.04 -12.28
C ILE A 20 -0.95 0.28 -11.80
N ASP A 21 -0.45 1.49 -12.02
CA ASP A 21 0.84 1.96 -11.52
C ASP A 21 0.63 2.78 -10.25
N LEU A 22 1.03 2.21 -9.12
CA LEU A 22 0.91 2.85 -7.82
C LEU A 22 1.99 3.92 -7.58
N GLU A 23 3.15 3.81 -8.22
CA GLU A 23 4.25 4.75 -8.09
C GLU A 23 3.86 6.08 -8.76
N THR A 24 3.39 6.02 -10.00
CA THR A 24 2.90 7.19 -10.74
C THR A 24 1.44 7.54 -10.45
N GLN A 25 0.71 6.69 -9.74
CA GLN A 25 -0.72 6.82 -9.46
C GLN A 25 -1.57 6.95 -10.73
N THR A 26 -1.30 6.07 -11.70
CA THR A 26 -2.00 6.03 -12.98
C THR A 26 -2.61 4.66 -13.26
N ILE A 27 -3.76 4.67 -13.92
CA ILE A 27 -4.43 3.48 -14.44
C ILE A 27 -4.34 3.55 -15.96
N ARG A 28 -3.68 2.56 -16.56
CA ARG A 28 -3.59 2.38 -18.01
C ARG A 28 -4.69 1.44 -18.46
N ARG A 29 -5.50 1.95 -19.37
CA ARG A 29 -6.61 1.26 -20.00
C ARG A 29 -6.12 0.40 -21.16
N PRO A 30 -6.83 -0.67 -21.52
CA PRO A 30 -6.49 -1.53 -22.65
C PRO A 30 -6.46 -0.78 -23.99
N ASN A 31 -7.23 0.30 -24.10
CA ASN A 31 -7.29 1.18 -25.28
C ASN A 31 -6.20 2.28 -25.31
N GLY A 32 -5.26 2.27 -24.36
CA GLY A 32 -4.16 3.24 -24.27
C GLY A 32 -4.48 4.54 -23.55
N GLY A 33 -5.69 4.71 -23.00
CA GLY A 33 -6.00 5.85 -22.14
C GLY A 33 -5.35 5.76 -20.75
N GLU A 34 -4.93 6.89 -20.19
CA GLU A 34 -4.42 6.99 -18.82
C GLU A 34 -5.38 7.79 -17.94
N ILE A 35 -5.65 7.28 -16.74
CA ILE A 35 -6.48 7.92 -15.71
C ILE A 35 -5.61 8.09 -14.46
N SER A 36 -5.53 9.30 -13.91
CA SER A 36 -4.86 9.52 -12.61
C SER A 36 -5.80 9.22 -11.46
N PHE A 37 -5.27 8.67 -10.37
CA PHE A 37 -6.02 8.45 -9.15
C PHE A 37 -5.29 9.02 -7.93
N GLU A 38 -6.02 9.22 -6.85
CA GLU A 38 -5.45 9.63 -5.57
C GLU A 38 -5.60 8.52 -4.54
N ILE A 39 -4.58 8.34 -3.72
CA ILE A 39 -4.58 7.44 -2.57
C ILE A 39 -3.89 8.11 -1.39
N ASP A 40 -4.32 7.75 -0.19
CA ASP A 40 -3.65 8.19 1.04
C ASP A 40 -2.13 7.83 1.00
N PRO A 41 -1.23 8.79 1.28
CA PRO A 41 0.22 8.55 1.21
C PRO A 41 0.71 7.42 2.11
N PHE A 42 0.10 7.26 3.29
CA PHE A 42 0.48 6.19 4.21
C PHE A 42 0.09 4.82 3.63
N ARG A 43 -1.13 4.68 3.07
CA ARG A 43 -1.53 3.47 2.35
C ARG A 43 -0.66 3.19 1.13
N LYS A 44 -0.28 4.22 0.36
CA LYS A 44 0.65 4.09 -0.76
C LYS A 44 1.99 3.50 -0.29
N LYS A 45 2.57 4.06 0.76
CA LYS A 45 3.82 3.55 1.35
C LYS A 45 3.66 2.08 1.76
N CYS A 46 2.59 1.75 2.48
CA CYS A 46 2.35 0.37 2.94
C CYS A 46 2.24 -0.61 1.77
N LEU A 47 1.52 -0.25 0.70
CA LEU A 47 1.35 -1.09 -0.48
C LEU A 47 2.66 -1.23 -1.29
N LEU A 48 3.47 -0.18 -1.39
CA LEU A 48 4.76 -0.21 -2.11
C LEU A 48 5.83 -1.00 -1.36
N GLU A 49 5.88 -0.86 -0.04
CA GLU A 49 6.89 -1.52 0.82
C GLU A 49 6.43 -2.90 1.32
N GLY A 50 5.18 -3.29 1.06
CA GLY A 50 4.60 -4.54 1.54
C GLY A 50 4.39 -4.58 3.06
N LEU A 51 4.18 -3.42 3.68
CA LEU A 51 3.97 -3.31 5.13
C LEU A 51 2.53 -3.67 5.49
N ASP A 52 2.39 -4.63 6.40
CA ASP A 52 1.17 -4.91 7.14
C ASP A 52 1.28 -4.36 8.58
N ASP A 53 0.26 -4.58 9.42
CA ASP A 53 0.25 -4.09 10.82
C ASP A 53 1.45 -4.61 11.63
N ILE A 54 1.91 -5.84 11.33
CA ILE A 54 3.08 -6.44 11.95
C ILE A 54 4.35 -5.77 11.42
N GLY A 55 4.48 -5.57 10.11
CA GLY A 55 5.58 -4.87 9.46
C GLY A 55 5.75 -3.44 9.98
N LEU A 56 4.64 -2.71 10.15
CA LEU A 56 4.62 -1.38 10.78
C LEU A 56 5.11 -1.40 12.23
N THR A 57 4.80 -2.48 12.95
CA THR A 57 5.29 -2.69 14.32
C THR A 57 6.79 -2.99 14.31
N LEU A 58 7.26 -3.82 13.37
CA LEU A 58 8.66 -4.19 13.21
C LEU A 58 9.55 -3.03 12.73
N GLU A 59 8.99 -2.03 12.01
CA GLU A 59 9.69 -0.76 11.74
C GLU A 59 10.15 -0.06 13.04
N LYS A 60 9.52 -0.36 14.18
CA LYS A 60 9.87 0.18 15.50
C LYS A 60 10.73 -0.79 16.33
N SER A 61 11.32 -1.81 15.73
CA SER A 61 12.15 -2.82 16.41
C SER A 61 13.17 -2.22 17.37
N VAL A 62 13.92 -1.20 16.93
CA VAL A 62 14.90 -0.50 17.80
C VAL A 62 14.26 0.12 19.04
N SER A 63 13.07 0.71 18.90
CA SER A 63 12.34 1.26 20.04
C SER A 63 11.84 0.16 20.97
N ILE A 64 11.36 -0.96 20.41
CA ILE A 64 10.96 -2.15 21.16
C ILE A 64 12.15 -2.68 21.95
N ASP A 65 13.29 -2.93 21.30
CA ASP A 65 14.53 -3.43 21.92
C ASP A 65 15.02 -2.52 23.05
N SER A 66 14.97 -1.20 22.82
CA SER A 66 15.38 -0.22 23.84
C SER A 66 14.45 -0.22 25.06
N PHE A 67 13.15 -0.36 24.84
CA PHE A 67 12.15 -0.45 25.90
C PHE A 67 12.29 -1.75 26.69
N GLU A 68 12.48 -2.88 26.00
CA GLU A 68 12.65 -4.20 26.64
C GLU A 68 13.93 -4.25 27.47
N SER A 69 15.03 -3.70 26.96
CA SER A 69 16.30 -3.61 27.70
C SER A 69 16.16 -2.78 28.98
N ALA A 70 15.51 -1.61 28.90
CA ALA A 70 15.26 -0.76 30.06
C ALA A 70 14.34 -1.46 31.08
N ARG A 71 13.27 -2.10 30.61
CA ARG A 71 12.34 -2.83 31.46
C ARG A 71 12.99 -4.01 32.18
N GLY A 72 13.88 -4.75 31.50
CA GLY A 72 14.63 -5.84 32.12
C GLY A 72 15.56 -5.37 33.24
N ALA A 73 16.10 -4.15 33.14
CA ALA A 73 16.91 -3.54 34.19
C ALA A 73 16.05 -3.01 35.37
N ASP A 74 14.92 -2.37 35.07
CA ASP A 74 14.06 -1.73 36.08
C ASP A 74 13.15 -2.72 36.82
N GLN A 75 12.78 -3.84 36.17
CA GLN A 75 11.87 -4.85 36.70
C GLN A 75 12.49 -6.26 36.56
N PRO A 76 13.59 -6.56 37.27
CA PRO A 76 14.32 -7.82 37.14
C PRO A 76 13.56 -9.06 37.65
N TRP A 77 12.40 -8.89 38.28
CA TRP A 77 11.53 -9.96 38.78
C TRP A 77 10.49 -10.43 37.75
N LEU A 78 10.53 -9.88 36.53
CA LEU A 78 9.62 -10.18 35.44
C LEU A 78 10.29 -11.09 34.40
#